data_AF-A0A1L9VXN0-F1
#
_entry.id   AF-A0A1L9VXN0-F1
#
_cell.length_a   1.000
_cell.length_b   1.000
_cell.length_c   1.000
_cell.angle_alpha   90.00
_cell.angle_beta   90.00
_cell.angle_gamma   90.00
#
_symmetry.space_group_name_H-M   'P 1'
#
loop_
_entity.id
_entity.type
_entity.pdbx_description
1 polymer ?
#
loop_
_entity_poly.entity_id
_entity_poly.type
_entity_poly.pdbx_seq_one_letter_code
_entity_poly.pdbx_strand_id
1 'polypeptide(L)'
;MEGYTHGPGYREVEERQGSSRSVTDLFRLDKRTIIVTVAGGDWGTAIIDAIPESGGDVVGLDLDNVHLDVEAELKQETWEHIQATAEKYARKVAYYPLDVTDEKTVNVIFSSFIPTLRYPVRGLVSVAGMGYLGSATVFEASNFGSVAIHQLVRSLAAEWGSRLEMPLIRVPGVESAWSEEKMLNQLSTPDKYRAPVIFMLGDGSSFVTGADLRVDGGHCAW
;
A
#
# COMPACT_ATOMS: atom_id res chain seq x y z
N MET A 1 12.43 -16.14 -47.22
CA MET A 1 12.55 -14.68 -47.37
C MET A 1 12.37 -14.08 -45.99
N GLU A 2 13.47 -13.79 -45.30
CA GLU A 2 13.45 -13.03 -44.05
C GLU A 2 13.44 -11.55 -44.42
N GLY A 3 12.30 -10.88 -44.21
CA GLY A 3 12.13 -9.46 -44.46
C GLY A 3 12.25 -8.66 -43.17
N TYR A 4 13.03 -7.58 -43.19
CA TYR A 4 13.18 -6.65 -42.08
C TYR A 4 11.87 -5.88 -41.82
N THR A 5 11.13 -6.28 -40.78
CA THR A 5 9.78 -5.77 -40.44
C THR A 5 9.73 -4.29 -40.03
N HIS A 6 10.88 -3.66 -39.80
CA HIS A 6 10.97 -2.22 -39.47
C HIS A 6 11.27 -1.32 -40.67
N GLY A 7 11.26 -1.87 -41.89
CA GLY A 7 11.42 -1.10 -43.12
C GLY A 7 10.29 -0.06 -43.33
N PRO A 8 10.55 1.06 -44.04
CA PRO A 8 9.56 2.11 -44.24
C PRO A 8 8.24 1.63 -44.87
N GLY A 9 8.29 0.57 -45.69
CA GLY A 9 7.12 -0.02 -46.35
C GLY A 9 6.26 -0.96 -45.49
N TYR A 10 6.67 -1.25 -44.25
CA TYR A 10 5.92 -2.06 -43.28
C TYR A 10 5.36 -1.24 -42.11
N ARG A 11 5.57 0.09 -42.12
CA ARG A 11 5.03 1.00 -41.10
C ARG A 11 3.59 1.34 -41.45
N GLU A 12 2.64 0.70 -40.79
CA GLU A 12 1.25 1.13 -40.81
C GLU A 12 1.05 2.28 -39.82
N VAL A 13 0.35 3.33 -40.27
CA VAL A 13 -0.11 4.40 -39.38
C VAL A 13 -1.44 3.93 -38.81
N GLU A 14 -1.41 3.38 -37.60
CA GLU A 14 -2.63 3.01 -36.90
C GLU A 14 -3.37 4.25 -36.37
N GLU A 15 -4.70 4.21 -36.38
CA GLU A 15 -5.51 5.21 -35.70
C GLU A 15 -5.21 5.19 -34.19
N ARG A 16 -5.29 6.37 -33.56
CA ARG A 16 -5.06 6.48 -32.12
C ARG A 16 -6.09 5.65 -31.36
N GLN A 17 -5.64 4.58 -30.72
CA GLN A 17 -6.46 3.77 -29.81
C GLN A 17 -6.34 4.28 -28.36
N GLY A 18 -7.39 4.05 -27.55
CA GLY A 18 -7.39 4.31 -26.12
C GLY A 18 -8.27 5.48 -25.66
N SER A 19 -8.34 5.69 -24.34
CA SER A 19 -9.23 6.68 -23.74
C SER A 19 -8.70 8.12 -23.89
N SER A 20 -9.62 9.09 -23.96
CA SER A 20 -9.29 10.52 -23.94
C SER A 20 -9.16 11.11 -22.52
N ARG A 21 -9.12 10.27 -21.48
CA ARG A 21 -9.00 10.72 -20.08
C ARG A 21 -7.67 11.45 -19.86
N SER A 22 -7.68 12.43 -18.98
CA SER A 22 -6.43 13.08 -18.57
C SER A 22 -5.59 12.12 -17.73
N VAL A 23 -4.27 12.31 -17.73
CA VAL A 23 -3.36 11.51 -16.89
C VAL A 23 -3.71 11.69 -15.41
N THR A 24 -4.12 12.89 -15.00
CA THR A 24 -4.54 13.17 -13.62
C THR A 24 -5.77 12.34 -13.21
N ASP A 25 -6.71 12.11 -14.13
CA ASP A 25 -7.90 11.29 -13.86
C ASP A 25 -7.54 9.82 -13.60
N LEU A 26 -6.39 9.35 -14.11
CA LEU A 26 -5.93 7.97 -13.89
C LEU A 26 -5.53 7.70 -12.43
N PHE A 27 -5.26 8.74 -11.65
CA PHE A 27 -4.95 8.66 -10.23
C PHE A 27 -6.19 8.86 -9.34
N ARG A 28 -7.37 9.14 -9.92
CA ARG A 28 -8.58 9.35 -9.13
C ARG A 28 -9.20 8.03 -8.68
N LEU A 29 -9.68 8.01 -7.45
CA LEU A 29 -10.35 6.89 -6.79
C LEU A 29 -11.86 7.14 -6.64
N ASP A 30 -12.43 7.97 -7.52
CA ASP A 30 -13.84 8.33 -7.45
C ASP A 30 -14.77 7.12 -7.43
N LYS A 31 -15.77 7.20 -6.54
CA LYS A 31 -16.82 6.18 -6.37
C LYS A 31 -16.25 4.81 -5.98
N ARG A 32 -15.14 4.81 -5.23
CA ARG A 32 -14.50 3.62 -4.66
C ARG A 32 -14.42 3.75 -3.15
N THR A 33 -14.60 2.62 -2.46
CA THR A 33 -14.15 2.45 -1.08
C THR A 33 -12.87 1.62 -1.09
N ILE A 34 -11.85 2.08 -0.37
CA ILE A 34 -10.57 1.39 -0.18
C ILE A 34 -10.47 0.91 1.26
N ILE A 35 -10.10 -0.35 1.46
CA ILE A 35 -9.82 -0.90 2.80
C ILE A 35 -8.32 -0.85 3.05
N VAL A 36 -7.89 -0.43 4.23
CA VAL A 36 -6.48 -0.37 4.64
C VAL A 36 -6.30 -1.14 5.95
N THR A 37 -5.41 -2.13 5.98
CA THR A 37 -5.02 -2.82 7.24
C THR A 37 -3.79 -2.15 7.87
N VAL A 38 -3.67 -2.24 9.20
CA VAL A 38 -2.68 -1.51 10.02
C VAL A 38 -2.79 0.00 9.79
N ALA A 39 -4.03 0.47 9.91
CA ALA A 39 -4.41 1.85 9.67
C ALA A 39 -3.84 2.86 10.67
N GLY A 40 -3.51 2.43 11.89
CA GLY A 40 -3.06 3.27 13.00
C GLY A 40 -1.55 3.47 13.10
N GLY A 41 -0.74 2.79 12.28
CA GLY A 41 0.70 3.01 12.19
C GLY A 41 1.09 4.13 11.22
N ASP A 42 2.33 4.65 11.33
CA ASP A 42 2.87 5.75 10.50
C ASP A 42 2.64 5.57 8.98
N TRP A 43 2.75 4.34 8.48
CA TRP A 43 2.53 4.02 7.07
C TRP A 43 1.05 3.99 6.71
N GLY A 44 0.22 3.42 7.58
CA GLY A 44 -1.22 3.32 7.37
C GLY A 44 -1.89 4.69 7.37
N THR A 45 -1.53 5.57 8.30
CA THR A 45 -2.08 6.92 8.42
C THR A 45 -1.75 7.78 7.20
N ALA A 46 -0.52 7.71 6.68
CA ALA A 46 -0.12 8.41 5.47
C ALA A 46 -0.91 7.97 4.23
N ILE A 47 -1.23 6.67 4.14
CA ILE A 47 -2.04 6.12 3.04
C ILE A 47 -3.51 6.51 3.19
N ILE A 48 -4.06 6.42 4.40
CA ILE A 48 -5.45 6.79 4.70
C ILE A 48 -5.70 8.27 4.42
N ASP A 49 -4.75 9.16 4.71
CA ASP A 49 -4.86 10.59 4.39
C ASP A 49 -4.84 10.86 2.87
N ALA A 50 -4.09 10.06 2.09
CA ALA A 50 -3.96 10.23 0.64
C ALA A 50 -5.17 9.74 -0.17
N ILE A 51 -5.94 8.77 0.34
CA ILE A 51 -7.09 8.19 -0.37
C ILE A 51 -8.21 9.22 -0.58
N PRO A 52 -8.61 10.00 0.45
CA PRO A 52 -9.59 11.07 0.27
C PRO A 52 -9.18 12.16 -0.70
N GLU A 53 -7.90 12.57 -0.68
CA GLU A 53 -7.35 13.53 -1.65
C GLU A 53 -7.53 13.06 -3.10
N SER A 54 -7.44 11.75 -3.30
CA SER A 54 -7.59 11.11 -4.61
C SER A 54 -9.07 10.85 -4.97
N GLY A 55 -10.02 11.15 -4.08
CA GLY A 55 -11.47 11.03 -4.33
C GLY A 55 -12.12 9.74 -3.82
N GLY A 56 -11.37 8.88 -3.13
CA GLY A 56 -11.86 7.63 -2.55
C GLY A 56 -12.44 7.80 -1.15
N ASP A 57 -13.40 6.94 -0.79
CA ASP A 57 -13.75 6.70 0.60
C ASP A 57 -12.81 5.62 1.17
N VAL A 58 -12.57 5.63 2.48
CA VAL A 58 -11.58 4.74 3.11
C VAL A 58 -12.11 4.11 4.41
N VAL A 59 -11.79 2.83 4.59
CA VAL A 59 -12.02 2.09 5.83
C VAL A 59 -10.69 1.58 6.37
N GLY A 60 -10.30 2.08 7.54
CA GLY A 60 -9.12 1.62 8.27
C GLY A 60 -9.45 0.45 9.20
N LEU A 61 -8.56 -0.54 9.24
CA LEU A 61 -8.63 -1.71 10.11
C LEU A 61 -7.29 -1.84 10.86
N ASP A 62 -7.32 -1.97 12.18
CA ASP A 62 -6.13 -2.23 12.99
C ASP A 62 -6.49 -2.91 14.31
N LEU A 63 -5.50 -3.41 15.05
CA LEU A 63 -5.69 -3.91 16.41
C LEU A 63 -6.24 -2.82 17.33
N ASP A 64 -6.94 -3.24 18.39
CA ASP A 64 -7.63 -2.39 19.38
C ASP A 64 -6.66 -1.65 20.34
N ASN A 65 -5.47 -1.30 19.84
CA ASN A 65 -4.34 -0.81 20.61
C ASN A 65 -4.13 0.71 20.44
N VAL A 66 -5.12 1.44 19.92
CA VAL A 66 -5.01 2.87 19.62
C VAL A 66 -4.91 3.74 20.90
N HIS A 67 -4.98 3.17 22.10
CA HIS A 67 -5.11 3.90 23.36
C HIS A 67 -4.04 3.58 24.42
N LEU A 68 -2.75 3.83 24.15
CA LEU A 68 -1.71 3.82 25.20
C LEU A 68 -0.77 5.06 25.14
N ASP A 69 -1.19 6.08 25.91
CA ASP A 69 -0.49 6.97 26.86
C ASP A 69 0.56 8.05 26.52
N VAL A 70 1.16 8.15 25.33
CA VAL A 70 1.78 9.43 24.86
C VAL A 70 1.63 9.54 23.34
N GLU A 71 1.77 8.41 22.67
CA GLU A 71 1.36 8.25 21.29
C GLU A 71 -0.14 8.47 21.09
N ALA A 72 -0.97 8.33 22.14
CA ALA A 72 -2.41 8.51 22.04
C ALA A 72 -2.81 9.95 21.64
N GLU A 73 -2.13 10.97 22.16
CA GLU A 73 -2.38 12.38 21.79
C GLU A 73 -1.90 12.68 20.36
N LEU A 74 -0.71 12.21 19.97
CA LEU A 74 -0.20 12.33 18.59
C LEU A 74 -1.07 11.56 17.58
N LYS A 75 -1.61 10.40 17.98
CA LYS A 75 -2.57 9.60 17.19
C LYS A 75 -3.92 10.29 17.10
N GLN A 76 -4.35 10.99 18.15
CA GLN A 76 -5.56 11.80 18.12
C GLN A 76 -5.43 12.98 17.16
N GLU A 77 -4.35 13.76 17.22
CA GLU A 77 -4.10 14.85 16.26
C GLU A 77 -4.05 14.33 14.81
N THR A 78 -3.40 13.18 14.60
CA THR A 78 -3.33 12.52 13.29
C THR A 78 -4.73 12.12 12.80
N TRP A 79 -5.57 11.59 13.69
CA TRP A 79 -6.94 11.21 13.34
C TRP A 79 -7.82 12.43 13.05
N GLU A 80 -7.72 13.49 13.84
CA GLU A 80 -8.41 14.76 13.60
C GLU A 80 -8.02 15.35 12.24
N HIS A 81 -6.72 15.29 11.89
CA HIS A 81 -6.24 15.68 10.56
C HIS A 81 -6.86 14.82 9.45
N ILE A 82 -6.86 13.48 9.59
CA ILE A 82 -7.46 12.57 8.61
C ILE A 82 -8.97 12.87 8.43
N GLN A 83 -9.68 13.11 9.52
CA GLN A 83 -11.10 13.50 9.47
C GLN A 83 -11.29 14.82 8.73
N ALA A 84 -10.48 15.84 9.05
CA ALA A 84 -10.51 17.14 8.38
C ALA A 84 -10.19 17.02 6.87
N THR A 85 -9.22 16.18 6.48
CA THR A 85 -8.93 15.88 5.08
C THR A 85 -10.14 15.24 4.40
N ALA A 86 -10.75 14.23 5.01
CA ALA A 86 -11.92 13.56 4.46
C ALA A 86 -13.09 14.54 4.25
N GLU A 87 -13.35 15.41 5.23
CA GLU A 87 -14.37 16.46 5.13
C GLU A 87 -14.06 17.45 4.00
N LYS A 88 -12.82 17.93 3.91
CA LYS A 88 -12.35 18.85 2.86
C LYS A 88 -12.62 18.31 1.45
N TYR A 89 -12.41 17.01 1.23
CA TYR A 89 -12.64 16.36 -0.06
C TYR A 89 -14.04 15.71 -0.18
N ALA A 90 -14.92 15.96 0.79
CA ALA A 90 -16.29 15.41 0.86
C ALA A 90 -16.32 13.87 0.73
N ARG A 91 -15.35 13.20 1.37
CA ARG A 91 -15.16 11.74 1.43
C ARG A 91 -15.50 11.20 2.82
N LYS A 92 -15.68 9.89 2.91
CA LYS A 92 -15.89 9.20 4.19
C LYS A 92 -14.64 8.44 4.60
N VAL A 93 -14.29 8.58 5.87
CA VAL A 93 -13.32 7.74 6.57
C VAL A 93 -14.01 7.02 7.72
N ALA A 94 -13.79 5.72 7.85
CA ALA A 94 -14.28 4.92 8.96
C ALA A 94 -13.15 4.05 9.50
N TYR A 95 -13.23 3.67 10.77
CA TYR A 95 -12.21 2.87 11.43
C TYR A 95 -12.88 1.75 12.24
N TYR A 96 -12.34 0.54 12.16
CA TYR A 96 -12.82 -0.60 12.95
C TYR A 96 -11.65 -1.36 13.58
N PRO A 97 -11.74 -1.69 14.88
CA PRO A 97 -10.78 -2.59 15.50
C PRO A 97 -10.95 -4.00 14.91
N LEU A 98 -9.86 -4.59 14.46
CA LEU A 98 -9.83 -5.92 13.86
C LEU A 98 -8.45 -6.57 14.02
N ASP A 99 -8.43 -7.75 14.63
CA ASP A 99 -7.34 -8.70 14.47
C ASP A 99 -7.55 -9.49 13.17
N VAL A 100 -6.69 -9.24 12.19
CA VAL A 100 -6.74 -9.90 10.88
C VAL A 100 -6.42 -11.40 10.96
N THR A 101 -5.85 -11.87 12.07
CA THR A 101 -5.55 -13.29 12.29
C THR A 101 -6.78 -14.09 12.76
N ASP A 102 -7.83 -13.40 13.23
CA ASP A 102 -9.09 -14.03 13.65
C ASP A 102 -10.15 -13.98 12.54
N GLU A 103 -10.25 -15.06 11.77
CA GLU A 103 -11.20 -15.23 10.67
C GLU A 103 -12.66 -14.96 11.09
N LYS A 104 -13.07 -15.32 12.31
CA LYS A 104 -14.46 -15.10 12.76
C LYS A 104 -14.72 -13.63 12.95
N THR A 105 -13.79 -12.93 13.59
CA THR A 105 -13.89 -11.49 13.81
C THR A 105 -13.83 -10.72 12.49
N VAL A 106 -13.00 -11.13 11.53
CA VAL A 106 -12.99 -10.56 10.16
C VAL A 106 -14.38 -10.60 9.54
N ASN A 107 -15.04 -11.76 9.55
CA ASN A 107 -16.37 -11.91 8.94
C ASN A 107 -17.43 -11.05 9.63
N VAL A 108 -17.40 -10.96 10.97
CA VAL A 108 -18.32 -10.14 11.75
C VAL A 108 -18.14 -8.65 11.44
N ILE A 109 -16.89 -8.17 11.48
CA ILE A 109 -16.57 -6.76 11.25
C ILE A 109 -16.92 -6.35 9.81
N PHE A 110 -16.55 -7.13 8.81
CA PHE A 110 -16.92 -6.86 7.41
C PHE A 110 -18.44 -6.82 7.22
N SER A 111 -19.17 -7.78 7.81
CA SER A 111 -20.63 -7.79 7.73
C SER A 111 -21.28 -6.56 8.38
N SER A 112 -20.62 -5.98 9.38
CA SER A 112 -21.12 -4.79 10.08
C SER A 112 -21.04 -3.52 9.25
N PHE A 113 -19.95 -3.30 8.49
CA PHE A 113 -19.70 -2.03 7.83
C PHE A 113 -20.00 -2.03 6.32
N ILE A 114 -19.87 -3.18 5.64
CA ILE A 114 -20.11 -3.26 4.18
C ILE A 114 -21.47 -2.67 3.77
N PRO A 115 -22.58 -2.93 4.48
CA PRO A 115 -23.89 -2.34 4.13
C PRO A 115 -23.97 -0.81 4.31
N THR A 116 -23.05 -0.23 5.08
CA THR A 116 -23.02 1.21 5.39
C THR A 116 -22.20 2.02 4.39
N LEU A 117 -21.45 1.34 3.51
CA LEU A 117 -20.57 1.97 2.55
C LEU A 117 -21.35 2.74 1.47
N ARG A 118 -20.87 3.95 1.19
CA ARG A 118 -21.41 4.79 0.12
C ARG A 118 -21.10 4.23 -1.28
N TYR A 119 -19.93 3.60 -1.42
CA TYR A 119 -19.40 3.10 -2.68
C TYR A 119 -18.90 1.65 -2.52
N PRO A 120 -18.87 0.86 -3.61
CA PRO A 120 -18.36 -0.50 -3.56
C PRO A 120 -16.87 -0.53 -3.16
N VAL A 121 -16.48 -1.58 -2.45
CA VAL A 121 -15.07 -1.86 -2.19
C VAL A 121 -14.37 -2.16 -3.51
N ARG A 122 -13.33 -1.41 -3.84
CA ARG A 122 -12.58 -1.54 -5.10
C ARG A 122 -11.07 -1.62 -4.90
N GLY A 123 -10.60 -1.62 -3.65
CA GLY A 123 -9.19 -1.81 -3.34
C GLY A 123 -9.00 -2.26 -1.90
N LEU A 124 -7.92 -3.00 -1.68
CA LEU A 124 -7.42 -3.41 -0.38
C LEU A 124 -5.92 -3.09 -0.35
N VAL A 125 -5.51 -2.34 0.66
CA VAL A 125 -4.11 -2.10 0.99
C VAL A 125 -3.79 -2.93 2.22
N SER A 126 -2.99 -3.99 2.05
CA SER A 126 -2.55 -4.83 3.16
C SER A 126 -1.18 -4.36 3.65
N VAL A 127 -1.13 -3.72 4.82
CA VAL A 127 0.12 -3.25 5.45
C VAL A 127 0.45 -4.08 6.71
N ALA A 128 -0.44 -4.99 7.10
CA ALA A 128 -0.26 -5.83 8.28
C ALA A 128 1.00 -6.71 8.20
N GLY A 129 1.97 -6.44 9.08
CA GLY A 129 3.18 -7.23 9.23
C GLY A 129 3.75 -7.07 10.64
N MET A 130 4.15 -8.20 11.25
CA MET A 130 4.90 -8.18 12.51
C MET A 130 6.40 -8.16 12.21
N GLY A 131 7.09 -7.14 12.72
CA GLY A 131 8.54 -7.06 12.71
C GLY A 131 9.13 -7.84 13.90
N TYR A 132 10.20 -8.59 13.66
CA TYR A 132 10.97 -9.26 14.69
C TYR A 132 12.39 -8.71 14.70
N LEU A 133 12.87 -8.33 15.89
CA LEU A 133 14.22 -7.81 16.09
C LEU A 133 15.11 -8.96 16.59
N GLY A 134 16.05 -9.41 15.75
CA GLY A 134 16.93 -10.52 16.06
C GLY A 134 17.95 -10.77 14.95
N SER A 135 18.99 -11.56 15.23
CA SER A 135 19.94 -11.95 14.19
C SER A 135 19.22 -12.77 13.11
N ALA A 136 19.48 -12.49 11.85
CA ALA A 136 18.92 -13.26 10.73
C ALA A 136 19.28 -14.76 10.82
N THR A 137 20.41 -15.08 11.47
CA THR A 137 20.86 -16.47 11.68
C THR A 137 20.02 -17.26 12.69
N VAL A 138 19.15 -16.61 13.47
CA VAL A 138 18.27 -17.25 14.46
C VAL A 138 16.78 -17.13 14.11
N PHE A 139 16.45 -16.78 12.87
CA PHE A 139 15.07 -16.64 12.44
C PHE A 139 14.42 -18.02 12.21
N GLU A 140 13.51 -18.43 13.09
CA GLU A 140 12.81 -19.71 12.97
C GLU A 140 11.85 -19.72 11.77
N ALA A 141 11.67 -20.90 11.15
CA ALA A 141 10.77 -21.11 10.00
C ALA A 141 9.33 -20.63 10.27
N SER A 142 8.87 -20.72 11.52
CA SER A 142 7.57 -20.23 12.01
C SER A 142 7.39 -18.71 11.86
N ASN A 143 8.48 -17.94 11.85
CA ASN A 143 8.44 -16.48 11.76
C ASN A 143 8.45 -15.96 10.32
N PHE A 144 8.58 -16.82 9.30
CA PHE A 144 8.60 -16.44 7.88
C PHE A 144 7.23 -15.98 7.32
N GLY A 145 6.17 -15.97 8.12
CA GLY A 145 4.83 -15.55 7.70
C GLY A 145 4.75 -14.14 7.08
N SER A 146 5.64 -13.21 7.47
CA SER A 146 5.73 -11.87 6.88
C SER A 146 6.40 -11.85 5.50
N VAL A 147 7.38 -12.73 5.27
CA VAL A 147 8.00 -12.95 3.95
C VAL A 147 7.02 -13.62 2.98
N ALA A 148 6.05 -14.37 3.53
CA ALA A 148 4.95 -14.93 2.77
C ALA A 148 3.99 -13.87 2.19
N ILE A 149 4.03 -12.59 2.59
CA ILE A 149 3.12 -11.54 2.08
C ILE A 149 3.51 -11.07 0.67
N HIS A 150 4.80 -10.82 0.42
CA HIS A 150 5.29 -10.57 -0.94
C HIS A 150 5.07 -11.79 -1.85
N GLN A 151 5.14 -12.98 -1.26
CA GLN A 151 4.78 -14.22 -1.91
C GLN A 151 3.28 -14.51 -1.93
N LEU A 152 2.39 -13.82 -1.21
CA LEU A 152 0.93 -14.00 -1.25
C LEU A 152 0.34 -13.19 -2.39
N VAL A 153 0.85 -11.98 -2.62
CA VAL A 153 0.53 -11.17 -3.81
C VAL A 153 0.97 -11.88 -5.10
N ARG A 154 2.09 -12.63 -5.03
CA ARG A 154 2.61 -13.43 -6.16
C ARG A 154 2.05 -14.87 -6.22
N SER A 155 1.87 -15.58 -5.11
CA SER A 155 1.41 -16.99 -5.01
C SER A 155 -0.11 -17.16 -5.01
N LEU A 156 -0.91 -16.11 -4.75
CA LEU A 156 -2.31 -16.10 -5.19
C LEU A 156 -2.41 -16.00 -6.73
N ALA A 157 -1.33 -15.60 -7.40
CA ALA A 157 -1.22 -15.61 -8.87
C ALA A 157 -0.39 -16.80 -9.42
N ALA A 158 0.56 -17.38 -8.68
CA ALA A 158 1.28 -18.62 -9.03
C ALA A 158 2.17 -19.11 -7.86
N GLU A 159 1.86 -20.27 -7.28
CA GLU A 159 2.58 -20.91 -6.16
C GLU A 159 4.14 -20.87 -6.23
N TRP A 160 4.78 -20.33 -5.17
CA TRP A 160 6.17 -20.52 -4.65
C TRP A 160 7.35 -19.67 -5.22
N GLY A 161 8.17 -19.09 -4.32
CA GLY A 161 9.58 -18.66 -4.58
C GLY A 161 10.21 -17.59 -3.64
N SER A 162 11.21 -17.95 -2.83
CA SER A 162 11.88 -17.16 -1.76
C SER A 162 12.79 -15.98 -2.18
N ARG A 163 12.98 -14.96 -1.30
CA ARG A 163 14.27 -14.25 -1.05
C ARG A 163 14.31 -13.38 0.22
N LEU A 164 15.52 -13.22 0.79
CA LEU A 164 15.91 -12.87 2.16
C LEU A 164 16.42 -11.41 2.32
N GLU A 165 16.46 -10.95 3.60
CA GLU A 165 17.17 -9.78 4.17
C GLU A 165 16.57 -8.38 4.02
N MET A 166 15.63 -8.01 4.92
CA MET A 166 15.47 -6.64 5.44
C MET A 166 14.79 -6.69 6.83
N PRO A 167 15.41 -6.19 7.92
CA PRO A 167 14.69 -5.91 9.15
C PRO A 167 13.94 -4.57 9.04
N LEU A 168 12.71 -4.50 9.54
CA LEU A 168 11.91 -3.28 9.62
C LEU A 168 11.75 -2.81 11.08
N ILE A 169 11.58 -1.49 11.24
CA ILE A 169 11.33 -0.66 12.44
C ILE A 169 12.61 0.07 12.89
N ARG A 170 12.53 1.43 12.88
CA ARG A 170 13.65 2.35 13.11
C ARG A 170 14.45 1.92 14.34
N VAL A 171 15.74 1.64 14.14
CA VAL A 171 16.69 1.44 15.24
C VAL A 171 17.42 2.78 15.42
N PRO A 172 17.28 3.44 16.59
CA PRO A 172 17.99 4.68 16.86
C PRO A 172 19.51 4.47 16.80
N GLY A 173 20.23 5.31 16.07
CA GLY A 173 21.69 5.30 15.98
C GLY A 173 22.30 4.57 14.78
N VAL A 174 21.48 4.00 13.89
CA VAL A 174 21.94 3.37 12.63
C VAL A 174 21.40 4.06 11.37
N GLU A 175 20.77 5.23 11.52
CA GLU A 175 20.13 5.95 10.42
C GLU A 175 21.10 6.39 9.32
N SER A 176 22.32 6.78 9.70
CA SER A 176 23.37 7.15 8.75
C SER A 176 23.82 5.94 7.92
N ALA A 177 24.15 4.83 8.60
CA ALA A 177 24.56 3.58 7.95
C ALA A 177 23.47 3.08 6.97
N TRP A 178 22.20 3.09 7.39
CA TRP A 178 21.09 2.69 6.53
C TRP A 178 20.78 3.67 5.40
N SER A 179 21.11 4.95 5.55
CA SER A 179 20.97 5.92 4.46
C SER A 179 22.02 5.64 3.38
N GLU A 180 23.26 5.39 3.78
CA GLU A 180 24.39 5.13 2.88
C GLU A 180 24.23 3.85 2.05
N GLU A 181 23.48 2.87 2.54
CA GLU A 181 23.12 1.66 1.78
C GLU A 181 22.15 1.90 0.61
N LYS A 182 21.59 3.11 0.48
CA LYS A 182 20.65 3.48 -0.59
C LYS A 182 21.36 4.39 -1.60
N MET A 183 21.11 4.20 -2.89
CA MET A 183 21.62 5.11 -3.93
C MET A 183 21.21 6.56 -3.68
N LEU A 184 20.02 6.78 -3.13
CA LEU A 184 19.52 8.12 -2.80
C LEU A 184 20.10 8.71 -1.51
N ASN A 185 20.94 7.95 -0.78
CA ASN A 185 21.60 8.34 0.45
C ASN A 185 20.65 8.98 1.50
N GLN A 186 19.44 8.43 1.63
CA GLN A 186 18.42 8.95 2.54
C GLN A 186 17.48 7.84 2.99
N LEU A 187 17.00 7.92 4.24
CA LEU A 187 15.90 7.08 4.70
C LEU A 187 14.58 7.47 4.04
N SER A 188 13.74 6.46 3.84
CA SER A 188 12.39 6.65 3.32
C SER A 188 11.45 7.17 4.41
N THR A 189 10.42 7.88 3.99
CA THR A 189 9.39 8.48 4.84
C THR A 189 8.00 8.08 4.34
N PRO A 190 6.97 8.01 5.22
CA PRO A 190 5.59 7.63 4.85
C PRO A 190 5.02 8.33 3.62
N ASP A 191 5.32 9.62 3.41
CA ASP A 191 4.86 10.38 2.25
C ASP A 191 5.29 9.79 0.90
N LYS A 192 6.44 9.09 0.84
CA LYS A 192 6.99 8.53 -0.41
C LYS A 192 6.14 7.39 -0.99
N TYR A 193 5.26 6.80 -0.18
CA TYR A 193 4.45 5.65 -0.59
C TYR A 193 3.03 6.04 -0.98
N ARG A 194 2.60 7.28 -0.70
CA ARG A 194 1.28 7.80 -1.08
C ARG A 194 1.04 7.64 -2.58
N ALA A 195 1.89 8.24 -3.41
CA ALA A 195 1.72 8.20 -4.86
C ALA A 195 1.82 6.79 -5.47
N PRO A 196 2.81 5.94 -5.10
CA PRO A 196 2.84 4.54 -5.52
C PRO A 196 1.57 3.75 -5.19
N VAL A 197 1.03 3.91 -3.98
CA VAL A 197 -0.20 3.22 -3.56
C VAL A 197 -1.39 3.73 -4.37
N ILE A 198 -1.56 5.04 -4.52
CA ILE A 198 -2.64 5.62 -5.34
C ILE A 198 -2.52 5.19 -6.81
N PHE A 199 -1.31 5.11 -7.36
CA PHE A 199 -1.08 4.59 -8.71
C PHE A 199 -1.62 3.16 -8.84
N MET A 200 -1.29 2.26 -7.90
CA MET A 200 -1.73 0.87 -7.94
C MET A 200 -3.25 0.71 -7.74
N LEU A 201 -3.89 1.61 -6.97
CA LEU A 201 -5.34 1.62 -6.75
C LEU A 201 -6.15 2.30 -7.88
N GLY A 202 -5.49 3.17 -8.65
CA GLY A 202 -6.08 3.99 -9.70
C GLY A 202 -6.27 3.27 -11.03
N ASP A 203 -6.83 3.95 -12.02
CA ASP A 203 -6.99 3.42 -13.38
C ASP A 203 -5.67 3.45 -14.17
N GLY A 204 -4.67 4.17 -13.69
CA GLY A 204 -3.32 4.22 -14.28
C GLY A 204 -2.60 2.88 -14.27
N SER A 205 -2.94 2.00 -13.33
CA SER A 205 -2.44 0.63 -13.22
C SER A 205 -3.41 -0.40 -13.79
N SER A 206 -4.42 -0.01 -14.57
CA SER A 206 -5.48 -0.93 -15.06
C SER A 206 -4.96 -2.12 -15.89
N PHE A 207 -3.75 -2.03 -16.43
CA PHE A 207 -3.07 -3.12 -17.15
C PHE A 207 -1.82 -3.65 -16.42
N VAL A 208 -1.64 -3.27 -15.15
CA VAL A 208 -0.56 -3.72 -14.27
C VAL A 208 -1.13 -4.77 -13.30
N THR A 209 -0.76 -6.03 -13.50
CA THR A 209 -1.16 -7.14 -12.62
C THR A 209 0.03 -8.05 -12.35
N GLY A 210 0.11 -8.61 -11.14
CA GLY A 210 1.21 -9.48 -10.72
C GLY A 210 2.59 -8.82 -10.67
N ALA A 211 2.64 -7.49 -10.63
CA ALA A 211 3.89 -6.72 -10.62
C ALA A 211 4.24 -6.23 -9.23
N ASP A 212 5.54 -6.12 -8.95
CA ASP A 212 6.05 -5.43 -7.77
C ASP A 212 6.57 -4.05 -8.12
N LEU A 213 6.07 -3.03 -7.42
CA LEU A 213 6.60 -1.69 -7.49
C LEU A 213 7.54 -1.46 -6.30
N ARG A 214 8.85 -1.57 -6.53
CA ARG A 214 9.86 -1.32 -5.49
C ARG A 214 10.02 0.17 -5.22
N VAL A 215 9.95 0.55 -3.95
CA VAL A 215 10.14 1.92 -3.46
C VAL A 215 11.20 1.87 -2.34
N ASP A 216 12.47 1.71 -2.73
CA ASP A 216 13.58 1.37 -1.83
C ASP A 216 14.76 2.37 -1.88
N GLY A 217 14.62 3.46 -2.62
CA GLY A 217 15.70 4.44 -2.81
C GLY A 217 16.91 3.90 -3.58
N GLY A 218 16.70 2.87 -4.41
CA GLY A 218 17.72 2.25 -5.25
C GLY A 218 18.56 1.21 -4.52
N HIS A 219 18.19 0.81 -3.30
CA HIS A 219 18.94 -0.17 -2.50
C HIS A 219 19.20 -1.48 -3.27
N CYS A 220 18.20 -2.04 -3.96
CA CYS A 220 18.37 -3.29 -4.70
C CYS A 220 18.99 -3.13 -6.11
N ALA A 221 19.44 -1.93 -6.48
CA ALA A 221 19.86 -1.63 -7.85
C ALA A 221 21.37 -1.35 -8.01
N TRP A 222 22.17 -1.38 -6.93
CA TRP A 222 23.63 -1.16 -6.96
C TRP A 222 24.42 -2.24 -6.23
#